data_AF-A0A3A6MM64-F1
#
_entry.id   AF-A0A3A6MM64-F1
#
_cell.length_a   1.000
_cell.length_b   1.000
_cell.length_c   1.000
_cell.angle_alpha   90.00
_cell.angle_beta   90.00
_cell.angle_gamma   90.00
#
_symmetry.space_group_name_H-M   'P 1'
#
loop_
_entity.id
_entity.type
_entity.pdbx_description
1 polymer ?
#
loop_
_entity_poly.entity_id
_entity_poly.type
_entity_poly.pdbx_seq_one_letter_code
_entity_poly.pdbx_strand_id
1 'polypeptide(L)'
;MFTALLMFIPEEAYVLALVGAGLLMIIGFRQLALTLFGTILFLALFGPFIDAIVESLPPWLFAILMLCFVISLIRMIFGRGVSDRLISNLLYDLLMAPFRFMRWLLRGFGPRRLP
;
A
#
# COMPACT_ATOMS: atom_id res chain seq x y z
N MET A 1 -3.96 -7.55 14.56
CA MET A 1 -4.70 -8.28 13.50
C MET A 1 -6.14 -7.80 13.36
N PHE A 2 -6.90 -7.60 14.45
CA PHE A 2 -8.29 -7.08 14.39
C PHE A 2 -8.42 -5.68 13.76
N THR A 3 -7.41 -4.82 13.96
CA THR A 3 -7.34 -3.47 13.38
C THR A 3 -7.20 -3.43 11.86
N ALA A 4 -6.61 -4.46 11.23
CA ALA A 4 -6.48 -4.51 9.77
C ALA A 4 -7.80 -4.91 9.07
N LEU A 5 -8.63 -5.69 9.77
CA LEU A 5 -9.97 -6.09 9.28
C LEU A 5 -10.98 -4.93 9.33
N LEU A 6 -10.82 -3.99 10.27
CA LEU A 6 -11.69 -2.80 10.39
C LEU A 6 -11.48 -1.77 9.27
N MET A 7 -10.31 -1.78 8.63
CA MET A 7 -9.98 -0.83 7.55
C MET A 7 -10.61 -1.21 6.19
N PHE A 8 -11.17 -2.42 6.09
CA PHE A 8 -11.87 -2.92 4.90
C PHE A 8 -13.40 -2.82 5.02
N ILE A 9 -13.90 -2.22 6.11
CA ILE A 9 -15.33 -2.05 6.31
C ILE A 9 -15.81 -0.90 5.40
N PRO A 10 -16.75 -1.15 4.47
CA PRO A 10 -17.33 -0.12 3.63
C PRO A 10 -18.03 0.95 4.48
N GLU A 11 -18.03 2.20 4.02
CA GLU A 11 -18.46 3.34 4.84
C GLU A 11 -19.91 3.23 5.35
N GLU A 12 -20.77 2.60 4.56
CA GLU A 12 -22.15 2.23 4.87
C GLU A 12 -22.27 1.39 6.17
N ALA A 13 -21.25 0.57 6.46
CA ALA A 13 -21.24 -0.33 7.61
C ALA A 13 -20.66 0.31 8.88
N TYR A 14 -20.20 1.57 8.84
CA TYR A 14 -19.78 2.28 10.06
C TYR A 14 -20.93 2.45 11.05
N VAL A 15 -22.16 2.70 10.57
CA VAL A 15 -23.35 2.82 11.42
C VAL A 15 -23.64 1.50 12.14
N LEU A 16 -23.58 0.38 11.41
CA LEU A 16 -23.74 -0.97 11.97
C LEU A 16 -22.63 -1.32 12.97
N ALA A 17 -21.39 -0.95 12.68
CA ALA A 17 -20.25 -1.15 13.58
C ALA A 17 -20.40 -0.33 14.88
N LEU A 18 -20.95 0.88 14.79
CA LEU A 18 -21.21 1.75 15.93
C LEU A 18 -22.35 1.22 16.80
N VAL A 19 -23.43 0.72 16.18
CA VAL A 19 -24.51 -0.01 16.87
C VAL A 19 -23.98 -1.29 17.54
N GLY A 20 -23.13 -2.05 16.85
CA GLY A 20 -22.46 -3.23 17.40
C GLY A 20 -21.54 -2.93 18.58
N ALA A 21 -20.81 -1.80 18.54
CA ALA A 21 -20.00 -1.33 19.66
C ALA A 21 -20.87 -0.99 20.88
N GLY A 22 -22.04 -0.36 20.67
CA GLY A 22 -23.02 -0.12 21.72
C GLY A 22 -23.55 -1.41 22.36
N LEU A 23 -23.86 -2.41 21.54
CA LEU A 23 -24.27 -3.75 22.00
C LEU A 23 -23.17 -4.45 22.82
N LEU A 24 -21.92 -4.41 22.35
CA LEU A 24 -20.76 -4.93 23.09
C LEU A 24 -20.54 -4.22 24.44
N MET A 25 -20.86 -2.93 24.51
CA MET A 25 -20.79 -2.15 25.73
C MET A 25 -21.83 -2.62 26.76
N ILE A 26 -23.05 -2.95 26.31
CA ILE A 26 -24.13 -3.49 27.14
C ILE A 26 -23.81 -4.91 27.64
N ILE A 27 -23.17 -5.75 26.79
CA ILE A 27 -22.78 -7.12 27.14
C ILE A 27 -21.62 -7.16 28.15
N GLY A 28 -20.93 -6.03 28.40
CA GLY A 28 -19.86 -5.93 29.39
C GLY A 28 -18.44 -6.04 28.82
N PHE A 29 -18.29 -6.17 27.49
CA PHE A 29 -16.98 -6.13 26.80
C PHE A 29 -16.48 -4.69 26.60
N ARG A 30 -16.35 -3.98 27.72
CA ARG A 30 -16.13 -2.53 27.77
C ARG A 30 -14.84 -2.08 27.07
N GLN A 31 -13.77 -2.87 27.14
CA GLN A 31 -12.50 -2.55 26.46
C GLN A 31 -12.58 -2.69 24.93
N LEU A 32 -13.21 -3.75 24.41
CA LEU A 32 -13.38 -3.92 22.96
C LEU A 32 -14.34 -2.89 22.39
N ALA A 33 -15.43 -2.60 23.10
CA ALA A 33 -16.38 -1.56 22.73
C ALA A 33 -15.74 -0.17 22.68
N LEU A 34 -14.95 0.21 23.69
CA LEU A 34 -14.22 1.49 23.70
C LEU A 34 -13.18 1.56 22.59
N THR A 35 -12.45 0.47 22.33
CA THR A 35 -11.46 0.43 21.25
C THR A 35 -12.13 0.61 19.89
N LEU A 36 -13.25 -0.10 19.64
CA LEU A 36 -14.04 0.00 18.40
C LEU A 36 -14.65 1.38 18.23
N PHE A 37 -15.30 1.89 19.28
CA PHE A 37 -15.93 3.20 19.26
C PHE A 37 -14.90 4.31 19.05
N GLY A 38 -13.77 4.23 19.74
CA GLY A 38 -12.66 5.16 19.59
C GLY A 38 -12.04 5.13 18.19
N THR A 39 -11.85 3.95 17.61
CA THR A 39 -11.32 3.84 16.24
C THR A 39 -12.30 4.39 15.21
N ILE A 40 -13.60 4.06 15.30
CA ILE A 40 -14.62 4.57 14.38
C ILE A 40 -14.75 6.09 14.49
N LEU A 41 -14.80 6.63 15.71
CA LEU A 41 -14.90 8.07 15.95
C LEU A 41 -13.67 8.79 15.40
N PHE A 42 -12.47 8.27 15.67
CA PHE A 42 -11.23 8.84 15.16
C PHE A 42 -11.18 8.80 13.63
N LEU A 43 -11.58 7.69 13.01
CA LEU A 43 -11.63 7.55 11.56
C LEU A 43 -12.64 8.51 10.93
N ALA A 44 -13.83 8.66 11.52
CA ALA A 44 -14.87 9.57 11.02
C ALA A 44 -14.44 11.04 11.11
N LEU A 45 -13.67 11.40 12.13
CA LEU A 45 -13.19 12.76 12.33
C LEU A 45 -11.97 13.06 11.45
N PHE A 46 -11.09 12.06 11.23
CA PHE A 46 -9.94 12.19 10.33
C PHE A 46 -10.28 11.99 8.84
N GLY A 47 -11.38 11.32 8.51
CA GLY A 47 -11.85 11.11 7.13
C GLY A 47 -11.79 12.38 6.27
N PRO A 48 -12.48 13.47 6.65
CA PRO A 48 -12.46 14.71 5.87
C PRO A 48 -11.06 15.36 5.75
N PHE A 49 -10.17 15.14 6.73
CA PHE A 49 -8.78 15.59 6.62
C PHE A 49 -7.98 14.76 5.62
N ILE A 50 -8.19 13.44 5.59
CA ILE A 50 -7.55 12.55 4.62
C ILE A 50 -8.04 12.90 3.21
N ASP A 51 -9.34 13.10 3.02
CA ASP A 51 -9.92 13.47 1.73
C ASP A 51 -9.38 14.80 1.22
N ALA A 52 -9.33 15.83 2.10
CA ALA A 52 -8.77 17.12 1.75
C ALA A 52 -7.28 17.03 1.35
N ILE A 53 -6.49 16.20 2.04
CA ILE A 53 -5.09 15.97 1.70
C ILE A 53 -4.98 15.26 0.35
N VAL A 54 -5.76 14.19 0.13
CA VAL A 54 -5.74 13.41 -1.11
C VAL A 54 -6.15 14.26 -2.31
N GLU A 55 -7.17 15.10 -2.16
CA GLU A 55 -7.65 15.98 -3.22
C GLU A 55 -6.68 17.13 -3.51
N SER A 56 -5.93 17.59 -2.50
CA SER A 56 -4.86 18.56 -2.68
C SER A 56 -3.59 17.97 -3.33
N LEU A 57 -3.48 16.62 -3.40
CA LEU A 57 -2.30 15.97 -3.93
C LEU A 57 -2.37 15.83 -5.46
N PRO A 58 -1.29 16.20 -6.18
CA PRO A 58 -1.19 15.94 -7.60
C PRO A 58 -1.28 14.41 -7.91
N PRO A 59 -1.97 14.00 -9.00
CA PRO A 59 -2.23 12.58 -9.28
C PRO A 59 -0.98 11.72 -9.42
N TRP A 60 0.10 12.31 -9.92
CA TRP A 60 1.39 11.64 -10.10
C TRP A 60 2.08 11.32 -8.76
N LEU A 61 1.94 12.19 -7.75
CA LEU A 61 2.43 11.93 -6.40
C LEU A 61 1.62 10.82 -5.72
N PHE A 62 0.29 10.82 -5.89
CA PHE A 62 -0.57 9.76 -5.37
C PHE A 62 -0.19 8.39 -5.94
N ALA A 63 0.07 8.31 -7.25
CA ALA A 63 0.52 7.08 -7.91
C ALA A 63 1.85 6.55 -7.34
N ILE A 64 2.82 7.43 -7.08
CA ILE A 64 4.10 7.05 -6.46
C ILE A 64 3.88 6.57 -5.02
N LEU A 65 3.01 7.24 -4.27
CA LEU A 65 2.72 6.91 -2.88
C LEU A 65 2.01 5.54 -2.78
N MET A 66 1.07 5.25 -3.67
CA MET A 66 0.45 3.93 -3.83
C MET A 66 1.48 2.85 -4.17
N LEU A 67 2.39 3.13 -5.10
CA LEU A 67 3.44 2.18 -5.48
C LEU A 67 4.38 1.89 -4.29
N CYS A 68 4.79 2.92 -3.55
CA CYS A 68 5.55 2.78 -2.31
C CYS A 68 4.78 1.98 -1.25
N PHE A 69 3.47 2.19 -1.11
CA PHE A 69 2.63 1.47 -0.17
C PHE A 69 2.57 -0.03 -0.48
N VAL A 70 2.39 -0.39 -1.75
CA VAL A 70 2.42 -1.79 -2.21
C VAL A 70 3.78 -2.44 -1.94
N ILE A 71 4.88 -1.75 -2.25
CA ILE A 71 6.23 -2.25 -1.95
C ILE A 71 6.43 -2.45 -0.44
N SER A 72 5.93 -1.51 0.38
CA SER A 72 6.00 -1.58 1.83
C SER A 72 5.18 -2.75 2.39
N LEU A 73 3.97 -2.98 1.86
CA LEU A 73 3.14 -4.13 2.20
C LEU A 73 3.81 -5.46 1.83
N ILE A 74 4.40 -5.55 0.63
CA ILE A 74 5.17 -6.73 0.22
C ILE A 74 6.34 -6.95 1.18
N ARG A 75 7.05 -5.88 1.57
CA ARG A 75 8.13 -5.91 2.54
C ARG A 75 7.68 -6.33 3.95
N MET A 76 6.47 -5.94 4.34
CA MET A 76 5.88 -6.31 5.63
C MET A 76 5.39 -7.75 5.66
N ILE A 77 4.80 -8.25 4.57
CA ILE A 77 4.21 -9.60 4.46
C ILE A 77 5.28 -10.67 4.21
N PHE A 78 6.23 -10.42 3.30
CA PHE A 78 7.27 -11.41 2.96
C PHE A 78 8.52 -11.34 3.86
N GLY A 79 8.56 -10.37 4.79
CA GLY A 79 9.69 -10.13 5.67
C GLY A 79 10.89 -9.48 4.97
N ARG A 80 11.70 -8.74 5.75
CA ARG A 80 12.81 -7.90 5.27
C ARG A 80 13.74 -8.58 4.27
N GLY A 81 13.97 -9.89 4.42
CA GLY A 81 14.91 -10.66 3.59
C GLY A 81 14.51 -10.87 2.13
N VAL A 82 13.21 -10.93 1.81
CA VAL A 82 12.74 -11.14 0.42
C VAL A 82 12.63 -9.81 -0.33
N SER A 83 12.16 -8.76 0.36
CA SER A 83 12.09 -7.40 -0.19
C SER A 83 13.46 -6.81 -0.53
N ASP A 84 14.50 -7.05 0.29
CA ASP A 84 15.84 -6.55 -0.04
C ASP A 84 16.41 -7.26 -1.28
N ARG A 85 16.14 -8.56 -1.46
CA ARG A 85 16.53 -9.28 -2.69
C ARG A 85 15.73 -8.81 -3.91
N LEU A 86 14.44 -8.55 -3.76
CA LEU A 86 13.60 -8.04 -4.85
C LEU A 86 14.01 -6.63 -5.26
N ILE A 87 14.18 -5.72 -4.29
CA ILE A 87 14.64 -4.34 -4.56
C ILE A 87 16.03 -4.35 -5.18
N SER A 88 16.94 -5.19 -4.67
CA SER A 88 18.29 -5.30 -5.21
C SER A 88 18.30 -5.88 -6.64
N ASN A 89 17.47 -6.89 -6.92
CA ASN A 89 17.30 -7.41 -8.28
C ASN A 89 16.66 -6.38 -9.22
N LEU A 90 15.67 -5.62 -8.77
CA LEU A 90 15.02 -4.58 -9.57
C LEU A 90 15.97 -3.40 -9.85
N LEU A 91 16.77 -2.98 -8.86
CA LEU A 91 17.82 -1.99 -9.05
C LEU A 91 18.88 -2.50 -10.02
N TYR A 92 19.28 -3.77 -9.88
CA TYR A 92 20.29 -4.40 -10.73
C TYR A 92 19.81 -4.47 -12.18
N ASP A 93 18.55 -4.87 -12.41
CA ASP A 93 17.97 -4.89 -13.75
C ASP A 93 17.80 -3.48 -14.33
N LEU A 94 17.43 -2.49 -13.51
CA LEU A 94 17.31 -1.11 -13.95
C LEU A 94 18.67 -0.48 -14.30
N LEU A 95 19.71 -0.81 -13.53
CA LEU A 95 21.09 -0.39 -13.79
C LEU A 95 21.71 -1.13 -14.98
N MET A 96 21.41 -2.42 -15.16
CA MET A 96 21.93 -3.20 -16.30
C MET A 96 21.11 -3.03 -17.58
N ALA A 97 19.85 -2.60 -17.51
CA ALA A 97 19.01 -2.31 -18.67
C ALA A 97 19.71 -1.43 -19.71
N PRO A 98 20.32 -0.27 -19.38
CA PRO A 98 21.03 0.55 -20.35
C PRO A 98 22.25 -0.17 -20.96
N PHE A 99 23.02 -0.92 -20.16
CA PHE A 99 24.17 -1.68 -20.67
C PHE A 99 23.76 -2.86 -21.57
N ARG A 100 22.64 -3.51 -21.26
CA ARG A 100 22.08 -4.60 -22.08
C ARG A 100 21.51 -4.06 -23.39
N PHE A 101 20.86 -2.90 -23.35
CA PHE A 101 20.39 -2.18 -24.53
C PHE A 101 21.56 -1.75 -25.42
N MET A 102 22.63 -1.21 -24.83
CA MET A 102 23.85 -0.82 -25.55
C MET A 102 24.57 -2.03 -26.15
N ARG A 103 24.62 -3.17 -25.45
CA ARG A 103 25.16 -4.44 -25.98
C ARG A 103 24.31 -5.01 -27.12
N TRP A 104 22.99 -4.84 -27.07
CA TRP A 104 22.07 -5.25 -28.15
C TRP A 104 22.27 -4.36 -29.38
N LEU A 105 22.40 -3.05 -29.19
CA LEU A 105 22.73 -2.08 -30.23
C LEU A 105 24.08 -2.39 -30.90
N LEU A 106 25.11 -2.70 -30.10
CA LEU A 106 26.43 -3.10 -30.61
C LEU A 106 26.42 -4.47 -31.33
N ARG A 107 25.55 -5.41 -30.92
CA ARG A 107 25.37 -6.69 -31.62
C ARG A 107 24.55 -6.58 -32.90
N GLY A 108 23.64 -5.60 -32.99
CA GLY A 108 22.89 -5.29 -34.21
C GLY A 108 23.75 -4.66 -35.32
N PHE A 109 24.91 -4.11 -34.98
CA PHE A 109 25.91 -3.55 -35.90
C PHE A 109 27.12 -4.48 -36.15
N GLY A 110 27.01 -5.78 -35.84
CA GLY A 110 28.01 -6.78 -36.23
C GLY A 110 27.92 -7.07 -37.74
N PRO A 111 29.05 -7.15 -38.47
CA PRO A 111 29.08 -7.07 -39.92
C PRO A 111 28.23 -8.16 -40.56
N ARG A 112 27.25 -7.75 -41.38
CA ARG A 112 26.64 -8.60 -42.40
C ARG A 112 27.79 -9.18 -43.23
N ARG A 113 28.14 -10.44 -42.97
CA ARG A 113 28.83 -11.26 -43.98
C ARG A 113 27.85 -11.37 -45.14
N LEU A 114 28.08 -10.54 -46.15
CA LEU A 114 27.52 -10.71 -47.48
C LEU A 114 27.99 -12.09 -48.01
N PRO A 115 27.15 -12.77 -48.80
CA PRO A 115 27.35 -14.17 -49.23
C PRO A 115 28.67 -14.40 -49.95
#